data_AF-A0A349NI19-F1
#
_entry.id   AF-A0A349NI19-F1
#
_cell.length_a   1.000
_cell.length_b   1.000
_cell.length_c   1.000
_cell.angle_alpha   90.00
_cell.angle_beta   90.00
_cell.angle_gamma   90.00
#
_symmetry.space_group_name_H-M   'P 1'
#
loop_
_entity.id
_entity.type
_entity.pdbx_description
1 polymer ?
#
loop_
_entity_poly.entity_id
_entity_poly.type
_entity_poly.pdbx_seq_one_letter_code
_entity_poly.pdbx_strand_id
1 'polypeptide(L)'
;MSFSVKKISGTKKVYDIQVKNRHTFTVGKSKTVVHNCFLTYVPDSLDGLIDHSSETRWLSVLGGGVGGHWSDVRAVSDKAPGPIPFLHTVDADMEAYKQGKVRRGSYAAYMDVSHPDILEFINIRVPTGDASRKCHSAGFHHGVNITDDFMEAVSRDGMWELKDPNDNSVRETVAARKLWEQILEIRYRTGEPYLYFIDAAKRAFPKTQTALGLTTHGSNLCVVGDTMIDIKVDGDEKRIRMDEFVEKYQFGLYSDALVKSYDTDKGEYTWSSVSAAAQTGVSDELIRIETEDGKVLECTEDHQIFTKNRGWVKAGELVETDELVIS
;
A
#
# COMPACT_ATOMS: atom_id res chain seq x y z
N MET A 1 9.26 6.52 30.73
CA MET A 1 8.23 7.58 30.78
C MET A 1 6.92 6.89 31.04
N SER A 2 6.17 7.30 32.06
CA SER A 2 4.82 6.82 32.32
C SER A 2 3.83 7.39 31.31
N PHE A 3 2.83 6.59 30.93
CA PHE A 3 1.82 6.92 29.93
C PHE A 3 0.50 6.18 30.21
N SER A 4 -0.60 6.65 29.64
CA SER A 4 -1.93 6.04 29.76
C SER A 4 -2.50 5.66 28.39
N VAL A 5 -3.26 4.56 28.33
CA VAL A 5 -3.89 4.03 27.12
C VAL A 5 -5.41 4.03 27.29
N LYS A 6 -6.14 4.63 26.35
CA LYS A 6 -7.61 4.69 26.37
C LYS A 6 -8.17 4.28 25.01
N LYS A 7 -9.12 3.33 24.97
CA LYS A 7 -9.92 3.09 23.77
C LYS A 7 -10.84 4.28 23.52
N ILE A 8 -10.91 4.71 22.28
CA ILE A 8 -11.77 5.82 21.83
C ILE A 8 -12.62 5.32 20.66
N SER A 9 -13.94 5.52 20.76
CA SER A 9 -14.88 5.23 19.68
C SER A 9 -14.99 6.44 18.76
N GLY A 10 -14.85 6.23 17.45
CA GLY A 10 -15.08 7.29 16.47
C GLY A 10 -14.51 6.99 15.08
N THR A 11 -15.31 7.30 14.07
CA THR A 11 -15.00 7.22 12.64
C THR A 11 -13.95 8.27 12.25
N LYS A 12 -12.75 7.85 11.84
CA LYS A 12 -11.67 8.74 11.36
C LYS A 12 -11.13 8.35 9.99
N LYS A 13 -10.75 9.35 9.22
CA LYS A 13 -10.26 9.22 7.85
C LYS A 13 -8.79 8.74 7.79
N VAL A 14 -8.45 8.03 6.72
CA VAL A 14 -7.13 7.42 6.39
C VAL A 14 -6.51 8.20 5.22
N TYR A 15 -5.20 8.44 5.21
CA TYR A 15 -4.44 9.27 4.26
C TYR A 15 -3.10 8.62 3.85
N ASP A 16 -2.50 9.10 2.75
CA ASP A 16 -1.22 8.68 2.18
C ASP A 16 -0.35 9.90 1.82
N ILE A 17 0.98 9.80 1.98
CA ILE A 17 1.98 10.82 1.60
C ILE A 17 3.12 10.15 0.83
N GLN A 18 3.53 10.75 -0.28
CA GLN A 18 4.68 10.33 -1.10
C GLN A 18 5.80 11.38 -1.07
N VAL A 19 7.05 10.95 -1.25
CA VAL A 19 8.22 11.82 -1.39
C VAL A 19 9.12 11.44 -2.55
N LYS A 20 10.02 12.36 -2.88
CA LYS A 20 10.79 12.36 -4.12
C LYS A 20 11.96 11.36 -4.18
N ASN A 21 12.38 10.76 -3.05
CA ASN A 21 13.55 9.86 -2.93
C ASN A 21 13.20 8.65 -2.03
N ARG A 22 14.09 7.63 -1.95
CA ARG A 22 13.99 6.43 -1.07
C ARG A 22 14.07 6.76 0.45
N HIS A 23 13.20 7.65 0.94
CA HIS A 23 13.27 8.21 2.29
C HIS A 23 12.01 7.87 3.08
N THR A 24 12.18 7.61 4.39
CA THR A 24 11.11 7.19 5.31
C THR A 24 10.61 8.39 6.12
N PHE A 25 9.32 8.59 6.42
CA PHE A 25 8.85 9.76 7.21
C PHE A 25 8.89 9.52 8.71
N THR A 26 8.67 10.57 9.52
CA THR A 26 8.49 10.45 10.96
C THR A 26 7.17 11.08 11.39
N VAL A 27 6.43 10.42 12.29
CA VAL A 27 5.18 10.96 12.87
C VAL A 27 5.23 10.99 14.38
N GLY A 28 4.47 11.93 14.91
CA GLY A 28 4.15 12.12 16.31
C GLY A 28 5.15 12.98 17.06
N LYS A 29 4.75 13.30 18.31
CA LYS A 29 5.57 13.62 19.49
C LYS A 29 7.06 13.26 19.29
N SER A 30 7.12 11.96 18.97
CA SER A 30 8.08 10.90 19.19
C SER A 30 9.20 10.70 18.19
N LYS A 31 9.11 11.26 16.98
CA LYS A 31 9.96 10.89 15.82
C LYS A 31 9.87 9.40 15.45
N THR A 32 8.67 8.82 15.47
CA THR A 32 8.46 7.42 15.08
C THR A 32 8.56 7.30 13.56
N VAL A 33 9.46 6.46 13.04
CA VAL A 33 9.67 6.24 11.60
C VAL A 33 8.46 5.53 10.96
N VAL A 34 7.96 6.09 9.86
CA VAL A 34 6.79 5.63 9.10
C VAL A 34 7.09 5.58 7.59
N HIS A 35 7.24 4.38 7.08
CA HIS A 35 6.48 3.95 5.91
C HIS A 35 6.17 2.49 6.18
N ASN A 36 4.88 2.20 6.30
CA ASN A 36 4.40 0.83 6.38
C ASN A 36 4.15 0.24 4.98
N CYS A 37 4.46 0.95 3.89
CA CYS A 37 3.87 0.68 2.57
C CYS A 37 4.83 1.05 1.42
N PHE A 38 5.19 0.08 0.57
CA PHE A 38 6.11 0.19 -0.55
C PHE A 38 5.41 -0.17 -1.87
N LEU A 39 5.84 0.41 -2.99
CA LEU A 39 5.33 0.06 -4.32
C LEU A 39 6.48 -0.49 -5.16
N THR A 40 6.32 -1.71 -5.67
CA THR A 40 7.30 -2.38 -6.50
C THR A 40 6.67 -2.76 -7.84
N TYR A 41 7.51 -2.73 -8.86
CA TYR A 41 7.13 -3.10 -10.23
C TYR A 41 7.83 -4.41 -10.57
N VAL A 42 7.13 -5.32 -11.25
CA VAL A 42 7.65 -6.65 -11.58
C VAL A 42 8.01 -6.70 -13.07
N PRO A 43 9.31 -6.67 -13.44
CA PRO A 43 9.71 -6.82 -14.84
C PRO A 43 9.48 -8.26 -15.35
N ASP A 44 9.13 -8.39 -16.63
CA ASP A 44 8.97 -9.69 -17.31
C ASP A 44 10.33 -10.32 -17.69
N SER A 45 11.16 -10.56 -16.69
CA SER A 45 12.42 -11.27 -16.81
C SER A 45 12.65 -12.16 -15.58
N LEU A 46 13.45 -13.21 -15.74
CA LEU A 46 13.76 -14.09 -14.63
C LEU A 46 14.46 -13.34 -13.49
N ASP A 47 15.42 -12.47 -13.84
CA ASP A 47 16.12 -11.62 -12.87
C ASP A 47 15.14 -10.68 -12.18
N GLY A 48 14.21 -10.04 -12.93
CA GLY A 48 13.20 -9.15 -12.36
C GLY A 48 12.25 -9.85 -11.40
N LEU A 49 11.80 -11.06 -11.72
CA LEU A 49 10.94 -11.88 -10.85
C LEU A 49 11.67 -12.30 -9.56
N ILE A 50 12.95 -12.68 -9.67
CA ILE A 50 13.79 -13.06 -8.53
C ILE A 50 14.07 -11.84 -7.65
N ASP A 51 14.45 -10.72 -8.25
CA ASP A 51 14.77 -9.48 -7.55
C ASP A 51 13.55 -8.92 -6.82
N HIS A 52 12.39 -8.88 -7.47
CA HIS A 52 11.13 -8.47 -6.83
C HIS A 52 10.79 -9.36 -5.63
N SER A 53 10.98 -10.67 -5.74
CA SER A 53 10.76 -11.59 -4.62
C SER A 53 11.74 -11.32 -3.47
N SER A 54 13.02 -11.10 -3.79
CA SER A 54 14.05 -10.75 -2.80
C SER A 54 13.73 -9.43 -2.08
N GLU A 55 13.38 -8.40 -2.84
CA GLU A 55 12.99 -7.08 -2.31
C GLU A 55 11.75 -7.20 -1.42
N THR A 56 10.70 -7.88 -1.89
CA THR A 56 9.45 -8.10 -1.14
C THR A 56 9.71 -8.78 0.20
N ARG A 57 10.61 -9.78 0.24
CA ARG A 57 11.00 -10.48 1.49
C ARG A 57 11.67 -9.55 2.47
N TRP A 58 12.63 -8.75 2.02
CA TRP A 58 13.32 -7.78 2.88
C TRP A 58 12.35 -6.74 3.43
N LEU A 59 11.49 -6.18 2.57
CA LEU A 59 10.48 -5.21 2.98
C LEU A 59 9.50 -5.82 4.00
N SER A 60 9.09 -7.07 3.80
CA SER A 60 8.21 -7.79 4.73
C SER A 60 8.87 -8.04 6.09
N VAL A 61 10.16 -8.43 6.14
CA VAL A 61 10.92 -8.57 7.40
C VAL A 61 11.04 -7.23 8.14
N LEU A 62 11.19 -6.13 7.40
CA LEU A 62 11.28 -4.78 7.94
C LEU A 62 9.91 -4.21 8.37
N GLY A 63 8.82 -4.94 8.17
CA GLY A 63 7.48 -4.51 8.55
C GLY A 63 6.81 -3.60 7.53
N GLY A 64 7.29 -3.58 6.29
CA GLY A 64 6.63 -2.93 5.16
C GLY A 64 5.58 -3.82 4.53
N GLY A 65 4.38 -3.30 4.35
CA GLY A 65 3.43 -3.76 3.35
C GLY A 65 3.91 -3.37 1.95
N VAL A 66 3.64 -4.20 0.95
CA VAL A 66 4.19 -4.01 -0.42
C VAL A 66 3.06 -4.11 -1.44
N GLY A 67 2.95 -3.16 -2.37
CA GLY A 67 2.10 -3.26 -3.54
C GLY A 67 2.94 -3.64 -4.75
N GLY A 68 2.64 -4.77 -5.40
CA GLY A 68 3.38 -5.24 -6.57
C GLY A 68 2.55 -5.18 -7.85
N HIS A 69 3.14 -4.71 -8.96
CA HIS A 69 2.46 -4.59 -10.26
C HIS A 69 2.86 -5.72 -11.21
N TRP A 70 1.89 -6.54 -11.64
CA TRP A 70 2.11 -7.79 -12.38
C TRP A 70 1.65 -7.77 -13.84
N SER A 71 1.10 -6.65 -14.31
CA SER A 71 0.48 -6.54 -15.64
C SER A 71 1.42 -6.82 -16.81
N ASP A 72 2.73 -6.65 -16.62
CA ASP A 72 3.72 -6.85 -17.68
C ASP A 72 4.30 -8.26 -17.71
N VAL A 73 4.11 -9.05 -16.65
CA VAL A 73 4.55 -10.46 -16.60
C VAL A 73 3.72 -11.25 -17.60
N ARG A 74 4.38 -11.93 -18.55
CA ARG A 74 3.71 -12.65 -19.63
C ARG A 74 2.74 -13.72 -19.13
N ALA A 75 1.71 -13.96 -19.94
CA ALA A 75 0.71 -14.99 -19.66
C ALA A 75 1.27 -16.41 -19.79
N VAL A 76 0.45 -17.39 -19.38
CA VAL A 76 0.77 -18.81 -19.50
C VAL A 76 1.11 -19.19 -20.95
N SER A 77 2.23 -19.87 -21.13
CA SER A 77 2.70 -20.40 -22.42
C SER A 77 3.56 -21.66 -22.20
N ASP A 78 4.03 -22.27 -23.29
CA ASP A 78 4.97 -23.42 -23.23
C ASP A 78 6.28 -23.09 -22.48
N LYS A 79 6.60 -21.81 -22.30
CA LYS A 79 7.84 -21.34 -21.66
C LYS A 79 7.62 -20.73 -20.28
N ALA A 80 6.46 -20.15 -20.02
CA ALA A 80 6.20 -19.39 -18.80
C ALA A 80 4.90 -19.84 -18.13
N PRO A 81 4.90 -20.02 -16.79
CA PRO A 81 3.75 -20.54 -16.06
C PRO A 81 2.69 -19.46 -15.75
N GLY A 82 2.83 -18.25 -16.30
CA GLY A 82 2.04 -17.06 -15.97
C GLY A 82 2.39 -16.44 -14.61
N PRO A 83 1.75 -15.33 -14.22
CA PRO A 83 2.00 -14.60 -12.97
C PRO A 83 1.45 -15.33 -11.72
N ILE A 84 0.40 -16.15 -11.86
CA ILE A 84 -0.32 -16.75 -10.71
C ILE A 84 0.59 -17.64 -9.82
N PRO A 85 1.44 -18.52 -10.36
CA PRO A 85 2.35 -19.31 -9.51
C PRO A 85 3.39 -18.47 -8.77
N PHE A 86 3.88 -17.39 -9.39
CA PHE A 86 4.79 -16.45 -8.71
C PHE A 86 4.07 -15.70 -7.59
N LEU A 87 2.83 -15.25 -7.81
CA LEU A 87 1.99 -14.68 -6.75
C LEU A 87 1.76 -15.66 -5.59
N HIS A 88 1.60 -16.95 -5.88
CA HIS A 88 1.53 -17.98 -4.84
C HIS A 88 2.83 -18.10 -4.03
N THR A 89 4.00 -17.88 -4.65
CA THR A 89 5.25 -17.79 -3.88
C THR A 89 5.28 -16.56 -2.98
N VAL A 90 4.75 -15.42 -3.44
CA VAL A 90 4.62 -14.20 -2.63
C VAL A 90 3.64 -14.39 -1.46
N ASP A 91 2.54 -15.11 -1.67
CA ASP A 91 1.60 -15.51 -0.61
C ASP A 91 2.31 -16.30 0.49
N ALA A 92 3.12 -17.29 0.11
CA ALA A 92 3.94 -18.04 1.05
C ALA A 92 4.98 -17.16 1.75
N ASP A 93 5.59 -16.23 1.01
CA ASP A 93 6.56 -15.28 1.57
C ASP A 93 5.92 -14.37 2.63
N MET A 94 4.66 -13.96 2.47
CA MET A 94 3.95 -13.15 3.47
C MET A 94 3.71 -13.88 4.80
N GLU A 95 3.65 -15.21 4.78
CA GLU A 95 3.55 -16.04 5.98
C GLU A 95 4.94 -16.36 6.57
N ALA A 96 5.94 -16.56 5.70
CA ALA A 96 7.31 -16.95 6.08
C ALA A 96 8.12 -15.77 6.63
N TYR A 97 8.12 -14.64 5.92
CA TYR A 97 8.94 -13.46 6.22
C TYR A 97 8.12 -12.44 6.99
N LYS A 98 7.97 -12.68 8.29
CA LYS A 98 7.18 -11.85 9.20
C LYS A 98 8.06 -11.10 10.21
N GLN A 99 7.65 -9.90 10.58
CA GLN A 99 8.35 -9.10 11.58
C GLN A 99 8.04 -9.63 12.99
N GLY A 100 8.97 -10.42 13.54
CA GLY A 100 8.82 -11.03 14.86
C GLY A 100 7.77 -12.15 14.88
N LYS A 101 7.14 -12.38 16.05
CA LYS A 101 6.18 -13.48 16.23
C LYS A 101 4.74 -13.16 15.78
N VAL A 102 4.40 -11.88 15.61
CA VAL A 102 2.99 -11.43 15.58
C VAL A 102 2.58 -10.68 14.29
N ARG A 103 3.50 -9.97 13.61
CA ARG A 103 3.17 -9.15 12.43
C ARG A 103 3.47 -9.89 11.13
N ARG A 104 2.42 -10.42 10.50
CA ARG A 104 2.48 -11.03 9.15
C ARG A 104 2.89 -10.00 8.10
N GLY A 105 3.58 -10.45 7.07
CA GLY A 105 3.80 -9.63 5.87
C GLY A 105 2.47 -9.22 5.25
N SER A 106 2.43 -8.07 4.57
CA SER A 106 1.25 -7.68 3.79
C SER A 106 1.65 -7.32 2.38
N TYR A 107 0.91 -7.82 1.42
CA TYR A 107 1.18 -7.64 0.00
C TYR A 107 -0.11 -7.40 -0.78
N ALA A 108 -0.12 -6.44 -1.68
CA ALA A 108 -1.22 -6.18 -2.60
C ALA A 108 -0.75 -6.34 -4.05
N ALA A 109 -1.20 -7.38 -4.73
CA ALA A 109 -0.93 -7.57 -6.16
C ALA A 109 -1.87 -6.71 -7.01
N TYR A 110 -1.37 -6.02 -8.03
CA TYR A 110 -2.19 -5.31 -9.02
C TYR A 110 -1.99 -5.89 -10.42
N MET A 111 -3.10 -6.06 -11.14
CA MET A 111 -3.12 -6.54 -12.53
C MET A 111 -4.13 -5.76 -13.37
N ASP A 112 -3.79 -5.49 -14.62
CA ASP A 112 -4.66 -4.81 -15.58
C ASP A 112 -5.81 -5.70 -16.03
N VAL A 113 -6.99 -5.12 -16.17
CA VAL A 113 -8.21 -5.84 -16.59
C VAL A 113 -8.09 -6.49 -17.98
N SER A 114 -7.13 -6.07 -18.79
CA SER A 114 -6.82 -6.64 -20.11
C SER A 114 -5.86 -7.82 -20.07
N HIS A 115 -5.31 -8.19 -18.92
CA HIS A 115 -4.34 -9.28 -18.84
C HIS A 115 -5.03 -10.65 -19.11
N PRO A 116 -4.43 -11.58 -19.87
CA PRO A 116 -5.04 -12.89 -20.16
C PRO A 116 -5.39 -13.70 -18.92
N ASP A 117 -4.55 -13.60 -17.89
CA ASP A 117 -4.77 -14.31 -16.62
C ASP A 117 -5.72 -13.58 -15.64
N ILE A 118 -6.42 -12.52 -16.08
CA ILE A 118 -7.29 -11.71 -15.20
C ILE A 118 -8.38 -12.55 -14.52
N LEU A 119 -9.00 -13.48 -15.26
CA LEU A 119 -10.08 -14.32 -14.74
C LEU A 119 -9.60 -15.23 -13.61
N GLU A 120 -8.38 -15.72 -13.71
CA GLU A 120 -7.78 -16.51 -12.64
C GLU A 120 -7.32 -15.63 -11.48
N PHE A 121 -6.71 -14.49 -11.79
CA PHE A 121 -6.22 -13.51 -10.82
C PHE A 121 -7.33 -13.02 -9.89
N ILE A 122 -8.50 -12.66 -10.42
CA ILE A 122 -9.64 -12.25 -9.57
C ILE A 122 -10.13 -13.40 -8.68
N ASN A 123 -10.00 -14.64 -9.13
CA ASN A 123 -10.40 -15.82 -8.37
C ASN A 123 -9.30 -16.32 -7.41
N ILE A 124 -8.15 -15.67 -7.31
CA ILE A 124 -6.96 -16.18 -6.60
C ILE A 124 -7.21 -16.41 -5.11
N ARG A 125 -8.13 -15.65 -4.51
CA ARG A 125 -8.50 -15.78 -3.09
C ARG A 125 -9.76 -16.60 -2.83
N VAL A 126 -10.44 -17.07 -3.89
CA VAL A 126 -11.64 -17.92 -3.73
C VAL A 126 -11.19 -19.28 -3.17
N PRO A 127 -11.79 -19.78 -2.07
CA PRO A 127 -11.32 -20.96 -1.34
C PRO A 127 -11.43 -22.29 -2.11
N THR A 128 -12.08 -22.28 -3.27
CA THR A 128 -12.28 -23.46 -4.12
C THR A 128 -11.35 -23.42 -5.32
N GLY A 129 -10.78 -24.57 -5.69
CA GLY A 129 -9.92 -24.72 -6.88
C GLY A 129 -8.63 -25.47 -6.55
N ASP A 130 -7.66 -25.38 -7.45
CA ASP A 130 -6.32 -25.93 -7.25
C ASP A 130 -5.56 -25.11 -6.20
N ALA A 131 -5.21 -25.74 -5.08
CA ALA A 131 -4.51 -25.10 -3.96
C ALA A 131 -3.16 -24.47 -4.36
N SER A 132 -2.47 -25.01 -5.37
CA SER A 132 -1.18 -24.48 -5.86
C SER A 132 -1.30 -23.18 -6.64
N ARG A 133 -2.54 -22.75 -6.95
CA ARG A 133 -2.86 -21.55 -7.71
C ARG A 133 -3.75 -20.59 -6.93
N LYS A 134 -3.81 -20.74 -5.60
CA LYS A 134 -4.57 -19.88 -4.70
C LYS A 134 -3.69 -19.18 -3.69
N CYS A 135 -4.06 -17.97 -3.33
CA CYS A 135 -3.37 -17.18 -2.31
C CYS A 135 -4.35 -16.96 -1.16
N HIS A 136 -4.08 -17.60 -0.01
CA HIS A 136 -4.99 -17.62 1.13
C HIS A 136 -4.36 -17.06 2.39
N SER A 137 -3.09 -16.66 2.36
CA SER A 137 -2.47 -15.99 3.49
C SER A 137 -3.26 -14.73 3.81
N ALA A 138 -3.40 -14.44 5.11
CA ALA A 138 -4.08 -13.23 5.55
C ALA A 138 -3.33 -11.94 5.16
N GLY A 139 -2.06 -12.08 4.75
CA GLY A 139 -1.21 -10.98 4.28
C GLY A 139 -1.36 -10.68 2.79
N PHE A 140 -1.91 -11.59 1.99
CA PHE A 140 -2.04 -11.41 0.56
C PHE A 140 -3.39 -10.77 0.18
N HIS A 141 -3.29 -9.70 -0.58
CA HIS A 141 -4.39 -8.94 -1.14
C HIS A 141 -4.19 -8.78 -2.65
N HIS A 142 -5.26 -8.48 -3.37
CA HIS A 142 -5.18 -8.24 -4.80
C HIS A 142 -6.14 -7.14 -5.27
N GLY A 143 -5.77 -6.47 -6.35
CA GLY A 143 -6.50 -5.35 -6.95
C GLY A 143 -6.44 -5.40 -8.47
N VAL A 144 -7.50 -4.93 -9.11
CA VAL A 144 -7.61 -4.84 -10.57
C VAL A 144 -7.49 -3.39 -10.99
N ASN A 145 -6.60 -3.13 -11.95
CA ASN A 145 -6.51 -1.84 -12.62
C ASN A 145 -7.59 -1.77 -13.72
N ILE A 146 -8.57 -0.91 -13.50
CA ILE A 146 -9.72 -0.68 -14.37
C ILE A 146 -9.43 0.55 -15.24
N THR A 147 -9.48 0.38 -16.55
CA THR A 147 -9.34 1.46 -17.54
C THR A 147 -10.69 2.07 -17.89
N ASP A 148 -10.66 3.30 -18.39
CA ASP A 148 -11.87 3.97 -18.88
C ASP A 148 -12.43 3.24 -20.10
N ASP A 149 -11.56 2.76 -21.00
CA ASP A 149 -11.94 1.97 -22.18
C ASP A 149 -12.72 0.70 -21.79
N PHE A 150 -12.32 0.03 -20.71
CA PHE A 150 -13.06 -1.13 -20.21
C PHE A 150 -14.44 -0.73 -19.72
N MET A 151 -14.55 0.37 -18.96
CA MET A 151 -15.84 0.86 -18.47
C MET A 151 -16.76 1.33 -19.60
N GLU A 152 -16.20 1.91 -20.66
CA GLU A 152 -16.94 2.21 -21.89
C GLU A 152 -17.46 0.93 -22.56
N ALA A 153 -16.62 -0.10 -22.70
CA ALA A 153 -17.03 -1.39 -23.24
C ALA A 153 -18.14 -2.04 -22.40
N VAL A 154 -18.06 -1.97 -21.06
CA VAL A 154 -19.13 -2.43 -20.15
C VAL A 154 -20.43 -1.66 -20.39
N SER A 155 -20.36 -0.33 -20.52
CA SER A 155 -21.54 0.52 -20.71
C SER A 155 -22.29 0.24 -22.02
N ARG A 156 -21.55 -0.18 -23.06
CA ARG A 156 -22.07 -0.43 -24.41
C ARG A 156 -22.37 -1.90 -24.71
N ASP A 157 -22.29 -2.79 -23.71
CA ASP A 157 -22.42 -4.25 -23.91
C ASP A 157 -21.41 -4.80 -24.93
N GLY A 158 -20.21 -4.21 -24.94
CA GLY A 158 -19.15 -4.53 -25.87
C GLY A 158 -18.33 -5.77 -25.50
N MET A 159 -17.47 -6.15 -26.43
CA MET A 159 -16.44 -7.17 -26.22
C MET A 159 -15.15 -6.53 -25.70
N TRP A 160 -14.37 -7.31 -24.96
CA TRP A 160 -13.10 -6.93 -24.36
C TRP A 160 -12.01 -7.93 -24.73
N GLU A 161 -10.90 -7.44 -25.25
CA GLU A 161 -9.77 -8.25 -25.67
C GLU A 161 -8.78 -8.42 -24.53
N LEU A 162 -8.44 -9.67 -24.21
CA LEU A 162 -7.36 -9.99 -23.27
C LEU A 162 -6.04 -10.13 -24.05
N LYS A 163 -5.06 -9.28 -23.75
CA LYS A 163 -3.84 -9.10 -24.54
C LYS A 163 -2.61 -9.50 -23.75
N ASP A 164 -1.81 -10.39 -24.31
CA ASP A 164 -0.56 -10.81 -23.69
C ASP A 164 0.48 -9.67 -23.73
N PRO A 165 1.04 -9.24 -22.59
CA PRO A 165 2.00 -8.12 -22.57
C PRO A 165 3.30 -8.43 -23.34
N ASN A 166 3.66 -9.70 -23.53
CA ASN A 166 4.92 -10.06 -24.20
C ASN A 166 4.89 -9.85 -25.72
N ASP A 167 3.73 -10.02 -26.38
CA ASP A 167 3.62 -9.93 -27.85
C ASP A 167 2.42 -9.09 -28.34
N ASN A 168 1.60 -8.55 -27.43
CA ASN A 168 0.35 -7.84 -27.69
C ASN A 168 -0.70 -8.68 -28.45
N SER A 169 -0.55 -10.01 -28.52
CA SER A 169 -1.54 -10.87 -29.14
C SER A 169 -2.81 -10.97 -28.29
N VAL A 170 -3.97 -10.98 -28.95
CA VAL A 170 -5.24 -11.24 -28.29
C VAL A 170 -5.32 -12.73 -28.01
N ARG A 171 -5.28 -13.11 -26.73
CA ARG A 171 -5.39 -14.50 -26.28
C ARG A 171 -6.84 -14.94 -26.22
N GLU A 172 -7.73 -14.06 -25.79
CA GLU A 172 -9.15 -14.31 -25.66
C GLU A 172 -9.94 -13.00 -25.83
N THR A 173 -11.22 -13.10 -26.20
CA THR A 173 -12.15 -11.98 -26.22
C THR A 173 -13.39 -12.34 -25.41
N VAL A 174 -13.70 -11.53 -24.40
CA VAL A 174 -14.78 -11.76 -23.44
C VAL A 174 -15.83 -10.65 -23.51
N ALA A 175 -17.06 -10.93 -23.09
CA ALA A 175 -18.05 -9.85 -22.94
C ALA A 175 -17.65 -8.96 -21.75
N ALA A 176 -17.46 -7.66 -21.99
CA ALA A 176 -16.96 -6.72 -20.97
C ALA A 176 -17.88 -6.69 -19.74
N ARG A 177 -19.19 -6.63 -19.95
CA ARG A 177 -20.19 -6.67 -18.86
C ARG A 177 -20.07 -7.93 -18.01
N LYS A 178 -19.88 -9.10 -18.64
CA LYS A 178 -19.75 -10.38 -17.92
C LYS A 178 -18.49 -10.40 -17.06
N LEU A 179 -17.36 -9.92 -17.58
CA LEU A 179 -16.13 -9.79 -16.79
C LEU A 179 -16.31 -8.83 -15.61
N TRP A 180 -16.98 -7.70 -15.82
CA TRP A 180 -17.29 -6.75 -14.76
C TRP A 180 -18.21 -7.32 -13.68
N GLU A 181 -19.26 -8.03 -14.08
CA GLU A 181 -20.16 -8.73 -13.15
C GLU A 181 -19.40 -9.76 -12.30
N GLN A 182 -18.48 -10.52 -12.91
CA GLN A 182 -17.64 -11.47 -12.19
C GLN A 182 -16.70 -10.78 -11.18
N ILE A 183 -16.07 -9.66 -11.56
CA ILE A 183 -15.23 -8.86 -10.64
C ILE A 183 -16.05 -8.43 -9.42
N LEU A 184 -17.26 -7.90 -9.64
CA LEU A 184 -18.14 -7.43 -8.58
C LEU A 184 -18.67 -8.58 -7.71
N GLU A 185 -19.03 -9.72 -8.30
CA GLU A 185 -19.50 -10.90 -7.58
C GLU A 185 -18.42 -11.44 -6.64
N ILE A 186 -17.18 -11.58 -7.13
CA ILE A 186 -16.07 -12.06 -6.32
C ILE A 186 -15.77 -11.07 -5.20
N ARG A 187 -15.74 -9.76 -5.52
CA ARG A 187 -15.55 -8.70 -4.51
C ARG A 187 -16.63 -8.73 -3.44
N TYR A 188 -17.89 -8.98 -3.81
CA TYR A 188 -18.97 -9.16 -2.85
C TYR A 188 -18.73 -10.38 -1.94
N ARG A 189 -18.22 -11.48 -2.49
CA ARG A 189 -18.00 -12.73 -1.76
C ARG A 189 -16.76 -12.72 -0.85
N THR A 190 -15.69 -12.05 -1.25
CA THR A 190 -14.37 -12.13 -0.57
C THR A 190 -13.89 -10.79 0.00
N GLY A 191 -14.54 -9.67 -0.34
CA GLY A 191 -14.09 -8.31 -0.06
C GLY A 191 -13.09 -7.77 -1.10
N GLU A 192 -12.59 -8.62 -2.00
CA GLU A 192 -11.53 -8.33 -2.96
C GLU A 192 -11.86 -8.94 -4.34
N PRO A 193 -11.37 -8.40 -5.47
CA PRO A 193 -10.25 -7.47 -5.59
C PRO A 193 -10.58 -6.02 -5.21
N TYR A 194 -9.53 -5.27 -4.88
CA TYR A 194 -9.58 -3.81 -4.91
C TYR A 194 -9.83 -3.32 -6.34
N LEU A 195 -10.52 -2.18 -6.48
CA LEU A 195 -10.79 -1.58 -7.79
C LEU A 195 -9.97 -0.30 -7.90
N TYR A 196 -9.03 -0.26 -8.84
CA TYR A 196 -8.17 0.89 -9.07
C TYR A 196 -8.42 1.47 -10.45
N PHE A 197 -9.05 2.64 -10.52
CA PHE A 197 -9.31 3.33 -11.78
C PHE A 197 -8.04 4.02 -12.27
N ILE A 198 -7.25 3.28 -13.04
CA ILE A 198 -5.86 3.65 -13.37
C ILE A 198 -5.79 4.91 -14.24
N ASP A 199 -6.72 5.10 -15.16
CA ASP A 199 -6.70 6.26 -16.05
C ASP A 199 -7.06 7.55 -15.31
N ALA A 200 -7.97 7.46 -14.34
CA ALA A 200 -8.25 8.58 -13.42
C ALA A 200 -7.01 8.93 -12.59
N ALA A 201 -6.31 7.94 -12.06
CA ALA A 201 -5.07 8.15 -11.32
C ALA A 201 -3.95 8.74 -12.21
N LYS A 202 -3.81 8.27 -13.45
CA LYS A 202 -2.85 8.80 -14.43
C LYS A 202 -3.17 10.24 -14.82
N ARG A 203 -4.45 10.60 -15.00
CA ARG A 203 -4.86 12.00 -15.24
C ARG A 203 -4.52 12.92 -14.08
N ALA A 204 -4.65 12.42 -12.85
CA ALA A 204 -4.30 13.14 -11.63
C ALA A 204 -2.79 13.08 -11.31
N PHE A 205 -2.00 12.34 -12.09
CA PHE A 205 -0.58 12.12 -11.81
C PHE A 205 0.21 13.43 -11.95
N PRO A 206 1.17 13.72 -11.04
CA PRO A 206 1.89 14.98 -11.08
C PRO A 206 2.62 15.20 -12.40
N LYS A 207 2.33 16.33 -13.07
CA LYS A 207 2.94 16.68 -14.37
C LYS A 207 4.47 16.66 -14.36
N THR A 208 5.08 16.98 -13.23
CA THR A 208 6.53 16.95 -13.02
C THR A 208 7.09 15.53 -13.10
N GLN A 209 6.34 14.53 -12.64
CA GLN A 209 6.72 13.12 -12.73
C GLN A 209 6.41 12.56 -14.12
N THR A 210 5.28 12.94 -14.71
CA THR A 210 4.96 12.60 -16.11
C THR A 210 6.03 13.12 -17.08
N ALA A 211 6.58 14.31 -16.84
CA ALA A 211 7.66 14.87 -17.65
C ALA A 211 8.97 14.07 -17.57
N LEU A 212 9.15 13.24 -16.54
CA LEU A 212 10.28 12.31 -16.40
C LEU A 212 9.98 10.92 -16.99
N GLY A 213 8.83 10.74 -17.64
CA GLY A 213 8.39 9.45 -18.17
C GLY A 213 7.86 8.49 -17.10
N LEU A 214 7.62 8.97 -15.87
CA LEU A 214 7.04 8.17 -14.79
C LEU A 214 5.52 8.09 -14.91
N THR A 215 4.96 6.99 -14.43
CA THR A 215 3.51 6.75 -14.40
C THR A 215 3.12 5.87 -13.23
N THR A 216 1.82 5.75 -12.95
CA THR A 216 1.28 4.86 -11.93
C THR A 216 0.85 3.53 -12.54
N HIS A 217 1.13 2.45 -11.82
CA HIS A 217 0.76 1.07 -12.17
C HIS A 217 -0.17 0.42 -11.11
N GLY A 218 -0.53 1.16 -10.05
CA GLY A 218 -1.42 0.71 -8.96
C GLY A 218 -1.26 1.58 -7.70
N SER A 219 -1.75 1.11 -6.55
CA SER A 219 -1.78 1.88 -5.28
C SER A 219 -1.11 1.15 -4.12
N ASN A 220 -0.76 1.88 -3.05
CA ASN A 220 -0.18 1.33 -1.83
C ASN A 220 -1.25 0.91 -0.79
N LEU A 221 -0.78 0.40 0.37
CA LEU A 221 -1.54 0.16 1.60
C LEU A 221 -1.51 1.47 2.45
N CYS A 222 -2.48 1.84 3.30
CA CYS A 222 -2.63 3.24 3.79
C CYS A 222 -2.55 3.47 5.34
N VAL A 223 -2.37 4.73 5.82
CA VAL A 223 -2.25 5.17 7.26
C VAL A 223 -3.34 6.19 7.72
N VAL A 224 -3.61 6.44 9.02
CA VAL A 224 -4.75 7.30 9.51
C VAL A 224 -4.48 8.83 9.52
N GLY A 225 -5.51 9.67 9.71
CA GLY A 225 -5.49 11.12 9.41
C GLY A 225 -5.29 12.14 10.52
N ASP A 226 -5.52 11.77 11.75
CA ASP A 226 -5.17 12.57 12.93
C ASP A 226 -3.69 12.47 13.30
N THR A 227 -2.92 11.68 12.56
CA THR A 227 -1.51 11.42 12.85
C THR A 227 -0.69 12.70 12.63
N MET A 228 0.09 13.11 13.64
CA MET A 228 0.79 14.40 13.65
C MET A 228 2.17 14.33 12.96
N ILE A 229 2.34 14.83 11.75
CA ILE A 229 3.62 14.83 11.03
C ILE A 229 4.47 16.07 11.34
N ASP A 230 5.79 15.91 11.34
CA ASP A 230 6.75 17.02 11.40
C ASP A 230 7.03 17.56 10.00
N ILE A 231 6.75 18.83 9.77
CA ILE A 231 6.98 19.52 8.51
C ILE A 231 7.89 20.74 8.68
N LYS A 232 8.53 21.16 7.60
CA LYS A 232 9.29 22.40 7.50
C LYS A 232 8.76 23.20 6.33
N VAL A 233 8.25 24.39 6.62
CA VAL A 233 7.66 25.30 5.62
C VAL A 233 8.25 26.67 5.85
N ASP A 234 8.74 27.31 4.80
CA ASP A 234 9.39 28.63 4.87
C ASP A 234 10.58 28.70 5.84
N GLY A 235 11.25 27.57 6.05
CA GLY A 235 12.39 27.44 6.97
C GLY A 235 12.01 27.10 8.42
N ASP A 236 10.74 27.23 8.79
CA ASP A 236 10.25 26.95 10.14
C ASP A 236 9.75 25.52 10.28
N GLU A 237 10.21 24.85 11.34
CA GLU A 237 9.76 23.51 11.71
C GLU A 237 8.45 23.62 12.49
N LYS A 238 7.40 22.98 11.99
CA LYS A 238 6.09 22.93 12.62
C LYS A 238 5.51 21.53 12.55
N ARG A 239 4.67 21.20 13.53
CA ARG A 239 3.95 19.94 13.55
C ARG A 239 2.51 20.17 13.16
N ILE A 240 1.98 19.32 12.29
CA ILE A 240 0.63 19.44 11.75
C ILE A 240 -0.02 18.06 11.67
N ARG A 241 -1.34 17.99 11.73
CA ARG A 241 -2.07 16.74 11.48
C ARG A 241 -1.97 16.33 10.01
N MET A 242 -1.97 15.03 9.75
CA MET A 242 -1.92 14.47 8.39
C MET A 242 -3.07 14.97 7.51
N ASP A 243 -4.29 15.02 8.05
CA ASP A 243 -5.46 15.55 7.36
C ASP A 243 -5.32 17.04 7.02
N GLU A 244 -4.92 17.86 8.00
CA GLU A 244 -4.70 19.29 7.83
C GLU A 244 -3.53 19.58 6.88
N PHE A 245 -2.50 18.74 6.88
CA PHE A 245 -1.40 18.80 5.94
C PHE A 245 -1.85 18.48 4.52
N VAL A 246 -2.54 17.35 4.32
CA VAL A 246 -3.06 16.93 3.02
C VAL A 246 -3.98 18.02 2.47
N GLU A 247 -4.86 18.57 3.30
CA GLU A 247 -5.76 19.67 2.94
C GLU A 247 -4.96 20.90 2.48
N LYS A 248 -4.01 21.39 3.30
CA LYS A 248 -3.18 22.57 2.93
C LYS A 248 -2.26 22.32 1.74
N TYR A 249 -1.77 21.10 1.55
CA TYR A 249 -0.97 20.70 0.40
C TYR A 249 -1.83 20.71 -0.88
N GLN A 250 -3.03 20.16 -0.83
CA GLN A 250 -3.99 20.15 -1.95
C GLN A 250 -4.48 21.56 -2.32
N PHE A 251 -4.60 22.46 -1.34
CA PHE A 251 -4.88 23.88 -1.57
C PHE A 251 -3.65 24.69 -1.99
N GLY A 252 -2.49 24.06 -2.21
CA GLY A 252 -1.27 24.71 -2.70
C GLY A 252 -0.56 25.59 -1.68
N LEU A 253 -1.01 25.62 -0.42
CA LEU A 253 -0.40 26.41 0.64
C LEU A 253 0.93 25.80 1.10
N TYR A 254 1.04 24.47 1.07
CA TYR A 254 2.19 23.70 1.55
C TYR A 254 2.91 22.94 0.42
N SER A 255 2.83 23.42 -0.82
CA SER A 255 3.47 22.78 -1.99
C SER A 255 4.98 22.59 -1.82
N ASP A 256 5.65 23.50 -1.12
CA ASP A 256 7.09 23.47 -0.85
C ASP A 256 7.44 22.94 0.55
N ALA A 257 6.45 22.38 1.25
CA ALA A 257 6.69 21.79 2.55
C ALA A 257 7.65 20.60 2.45
N LEU A 258 8.64 20.58 3.35
CA LEU A 258 9.44 19.40 3.61
C LEU A 258 8.81 18.62 4.76
N VAL A 259 8.93 17.31 4.76
CA VAL A 259 8.52 16.46 5.88
C VAL A 259 9.77 15.82 6.46
N LYS A 260 9.76 15.62 7.78
CA LYS A 260 10.89 15.04 8.49
C LYS A 260 10.99 13.55 8.18
N SER A 261 12.11 13.15 7.61
CA SER A 261 12.42 11.80 7.17
C SER A 261 13.59 11.19 7.93
N TYR A 262 13.76 9.88 7.86
CA TYR A 262 14.94 9.15 8.27
C TYR A 262 15.63 8.55 7.04
N ASP A 263 16.89 8.95 6.81
CA ASP A 263 17.76 8.46 5.75
C ASP A 263 18.43 7.18 6.26
N THR A 264 18.05 6.03 5.69
CA THR A 264 18.51 4.70 6.14
C THR A 264 19.95 4.41 5.75
N ASP A 265 20.48 5.07 4.71
CA ASP A 265 21.86 4.88 4.26
C ASP A 265 22.85 5.60 5.18
N LYS A 266 22.40 6.70 5.81
CA LYS A 266 23.21 7.53 6.71
C LYS A 266 22.88 7.37 8.18
N GLY A 267 21.72 6.79 8.51
CA GLY A 267 21.26 6.62 9.88
C GLY A 267 20.90 7.94 10.57
N GLU A 268 20.43 8.94 9.83
CA GLU A 268 20.15 10.28 10.35
C GLU A 268 18.80 10.84 9.87
N TYR A 269 18.26 11.82 10.62
CA TYR A 269 17.01 12.50 10.23
C TYR A 269 17.29 13.61 9.21
N THR A 270 16.53 13.62 8.12
CA THR A 270 16.64 14.59 7.01
C THR A 270 15.28 15.24 6.73
N TRP A 271 15.27 16.33 5.96
CA TRP A 271 14.03 17.00 5.53
C TRP A 271 13.81 16.74 4.03
N SER A 272 12.71 16.10 3.67
CA SER A 272 12.44 15.66 2.29
C SER A 272 11.21 16.35 1.70
N SER A 273 11.27 16.70 0.42
CA SER A 273 10.15 17.33 -0.31
C SER A 273 8.99 16.36 -0.55
N VAL A 274 7.77 16.84 -0.34
CA VAL A 274 6.51 16.11 -0.56
C VAL A 274 6.18 16.05 -2.04
N SER A 275 5.97 14.86 -2.58
CA SER A 275 5.60 14.65 -3.99
C SER A 275 4.12 14.38 -4.21
N ALA A 276 3.38 13.90 -3.20
CA ALA A 276 1.91 13.77 -3.21
C ALA A 276 1.34 13.59 -1.78
N ALA A 277 0.06 13.95 -1.56
CA ALA A 277 -0.66 13.74 -0.30
C ALA A 277 -2.19 13.60 -0.55
N ALA A 278 -2.85 12.54 -0.04
CA ALA A 278 -4.28 12.28 -0.30
C ALA A 278 -5.01 11.48 0.79
N GLN A 279 -6.34 11.59 0.89
CA GLN A 279 -7.20 10.73 1.73
C GLN A 279 -7.50 9.41 1.01
N THR A 280 -7.41 8.28 1.69
CA THR A 280 -7.51 6.91 1.15
C THR A 280 -8.55 6.01 1.82
N GLY A 281 -9.14 6.38 2.96
CA GLY A 281 -10.14 5.52 3.65
C GLY A 281 -10.76 6.10 4.94
N VAL A 282 -11.41 5.25 5.76
CA VAL A 282 -12.02 5.57 7.07
C VAL A 282 -11.95 4.35 8.04
N SER A 283 -11.75 4.54 9.34
CA SER A 283 -11.66 3.50 10.40
C SER A 283 -12.40 3.93 11.69
N ASP A 284 -13.06 3.00 12.39
CA ASP A 284 -13.97 3.28 13.52
C ASP A 284 -13.42 2.89 14.93
N GLU A 285 -12.27 2.20 15.00
CA GLU A 285 -11.71 1.66 16.25
C GLU A 285 -10.29 2.19 16.52
N LEU A 286 -10.16 3.09 17.50
CA LEU A 286 -8.89 3.76 17.81
C LEU A 286 -8.53 3.68 19.31
N ILE A 287 -7.26 3.89 19.58
CA ILE A 287 -6.63 3.98 20.89
C ILE A 287 -5.87 5.29 20.99
N ARG A 288 -6.03 5.96 22.13
CA ARG A 288 -5.32 7.18 22.50
C ARG A 288 -4.29 6.87 23.57
N ILE A 289 -3.06 7.28 23.34
CA ILE A 289 -1.92 7.12 24.23
C ILE A 289 -1.43 8.49 24.65
N GLU A 290 -1.43 8.75 25.95
CA GLU A 290 -1.08 10.06 26.52
C GLU A 290 0.05 9.88 27.55
N THR A 291 1.20 10.50 27.29
CA THR A 291 2.37 10.50 28.18
C THR A 291 2.28 11.62 29.21
N GLU A 292 2.96 11.47 30.36
CA GLU A 292 2.95 12.49 31.44
C GLU A 292 3.49 13.87 31.02
N ASP A 293 4.37 13.94 30.01
CA ASP A 293 4.87 15.17 29.42
C ASP A 293 3.90 15.79 28.37
N GLY A 294 2.65 15.32 28.35
CA GLY A 294 1.55 15.88 27.57
C GLY A 294 1.62 15.54 26.08
N LYS A 295 2.29 14.44 25.70
CA LYS A 295 2.33 13.96 24.31
C LYS A 295 1.19 12.98 24.08
N VAL A 296 0.48 13.15 22.97
CA VAL A 296 -0.69 12.34 22.61
C VAL A 296 -0.46 11.68 21.26
N LEU A 297 -0.74 10.38 21.17
CA LEU A 297 -0.77 9.58 19.95
C LEU A 297 -2.14 8.89 19.87
N GLU A 298 -2.89 9.15 18.81
CA GLU A 298 -4.14 8.45 18.48
C GLU A 298 -3.89 7.56 17.28
N CYS A 299 -4.20 6.26 17.40
CA CYS A 299 -3.88 5.26 16.40
C CYS A 299 -4.79 4.03 16.58
N THR A 300 -4.84 3.12 15.61
CA THR A 300 -5.62 1.87 15.78
C THR A 300 -4.99 1.00 16.88
N GLU A 301 -5.77 0.09 17.48
CA GLU A 301 -5.30 -0.80 18.56
C GLU A 301 -4.05 -1.61 18.17
N ASP A 302 -3.91 -1.93 16.89
CA ASP A 302 -2.81 -2.68 16.31
C ASP A 302 -1.57 -1.84 15.96
N HIS A 303 -1.63 -0.52 16.11
CA HIS A 303 -0.53 0.37 15.80
C HIS A 303 0.68 0.09 16.69
N GLN A 304 1.83 -0.15 16.08
CA GLN A 304 3.06 -0.52 16.80
C GLN A 304 3.77 0.71 17.34
N ILE A 305 4.09 0.69 18.63
CA ILE A 305 4.82 1.74 19.34
C ILE A 305 6.09 1.15 19.89
N PHE A 306 7.22 1.77 19.54
CA PHE A 306 8.52 1.33 19.99
C PHE A 306 8.75 1.72 21.45
N THR A 307 9.08 0.73 22.28
CA THR A 307 9.46 0.86 23.68
C THR A 307 10.90 0.39 23.83
N LYS A 308 11.73 1.11 24.60
CA LYS A 308 13.16 0.78 24.79
C LYS A 308 13.36 -0.57 25.43
N ASN A 309 12.41 -0.98 26.27
CA ASN A 309 12.51 -2.18 27.09
C ASN A 309 11.82 -3.40 26.45
N ARG A 310 10.82 -3.22 25.58
CA ARG A 310 10.07 -4.33 24.96
C ARG A 310 10.03 -4.31 23.44
N GLY A 311 10.69 -3.35 22.80
CA GLY A 311 10.69 -3.21 21.35
C GLY A 311 9.33 -2.72 20.86
N TRP A 312 8.88 -3.19 19.70
CA TRP A 312 7.58 -2.80 19.17
C TRP A 312 6.44 -3.50 19.90
N VAL A 313 5.58 -2.71 20.55
CA VAL A 313 4.40 -3.17 21.30
C VAL A 313 3.15 -2.53 20.69
N LYS A 314 2.06 -3.29 20.54
CA LYS A 314 0.78 -2.73 20.06
C LYS A 314 0.27 -1.66 21.02
N ALA A 315 -0.33 -0.61 20.48
CA ALA A 315 -0.95 0.46 21.24
C ALA A 315 -1.92 -0.04 22.33
N GLY A 316 -2.71 -1.08 22.04
CA GLY A 316 -3.62 -1.69 23.03
C GLY A 316 -2.98 -2.65 24.03
N GLU A 317 -1.73 -3.07 23.80
CA GLU A 317 -0.98 -4.01 24.65
C GLU A 317 0.09 -3.32 25.50
N LEU A 318 0.15 -1.99 25.42
CA LEU A 318 1.06 -1.18 26.20
C LEU A 318 0.66 -1.20 27.68
N VAL A 319 1.65 -1.36 28.55
CA VAL A 319 1.50 -1.36 30.01
C VAL A 319 2.33 -0.24 30.63
N GLU A 320 1.94 0.28 31.79
CA GLU A 320 2.55 1.47 32.42
C GLU A 320 4.08 1.37 32.64
N THR A 321 4.64 0.16 32.62
CA THR A 321 6.07 -0.11 32.74
C THR A 321 6.84 -0.04 31.42
N ASP A 322 6.17 0.17 30.28
CA ASP A 322 6.83 0.31 28.98
C ASP A 322 7.57 1.65 28.84
N GLU A 323 8.81 1.61 28.40
CA GLU A 323 9.63 2.80 28.18
C GLU A 323 9.45 3.29 26.75
N LEU A 324 8.36 3.99 26.48
CA LEU A 324 8.08 4.47 25.13
C LEU A 324 9.23 5.37 24.62
N VAL A 325 9.71 5.14 23.40
CA VAL A 325 10.59 6.08 22.70
C VAL A 325 9.73 7.15 22.08
N ILE A 326 9.24 8.02 22.94
CA ILE A 326 8.47 9.18 22.53
C ILE A 326 9.34 10.42 22.76
N SER A 327 10.16 10.71 21.74
CA SER A 327 10.57 12.06 21.29
C SER A 327 9.78 13.21 21.90
#